data_AF-R5MKA4-F1
#
_entry.id   AF-R5MKA4-F1
#
_cell.length_a   1.000
_cell.length_b   1.000
_cell.length_c   1.000
_cell.angle_alpha   90.00
_cell.angle_beta   90.00
_cell.angle_gamma   90.00
#
_symmetry.space_group_name_H-M   'P 1'
#
loop_
_entity.id
_entity.type
_entity.pdbx_description
1 polymer ?
#
loop_
_entity_poly.entity_id
_entity_poly.type
_entity_poly.pdbx_seq_one_letter_code
_entity_poly.pdbx_strand_id
1 'polypeptide(L)'
;MLKWFPCEMHCHTLHSDGKFTVESLMQTAKEYGLSGIALTDHNTVSGWDEITEEREKKYVSVLKGIEWTTFFGHMLVTDCKEFVDWRDAVPDNIDEKIAEVKKRGGMVGIAHPYELGSPMCTGCFWDYHVKKWENVDYIEVWSKPFPPSKSANERAFSLWTGLLDKGYHLAATYGKDWHKKSDETEPYGCTYIGTESETLTGAEIKKAVQNGRTSITMGPLITLTAQRNDAEYNVGDVLEEGKAKIKIEVFPNTRKEHWEKFNITLESVRLIRNGRQTVFESKYGGDALSFTLNCEPGWYIAELWGKINGQRYMIGFTSPMYFTVKK
;
A
#
# COMPACT_ATOMS: atom_id res chain seq x y z
N MET A 1 -2.79 15.20 -13.79
CA MET A 1 -2.59 15.24 -12.33
C MET A 1 -3.40 14.12 -11.72
N LEU A 2 -2.83 13.33 -10.81
CA LEU A 2 -3.53 12.21 -10.18
C LEU A 2 -4.51 12.72 -9.10
N LYS A 3 -5.67 12.07 -9.02
CA LYS A 3 -6.62 12.16 -7.91
C LYS A 3 -6.34 11.03 -6.93
N TRP A 4 -6.35 11.34 -5.65
CA TRP A 4 -5.93 10.43 -4.59
C TRP A 4 -7.10 10.00 -3.71
N PHE A 5 -7.30 8.69 -3.59
CA PHE A 5 -8.40 8.10 -2.85
C PHE A 5 -7.89 7.20 -1.71
N PRO A 6 -8.22 7.48 -0.44
CA PRO A 6 -7.79 6.66 0.68
C PRO A 6 -8.51 5.30 0.68
N CYS A 7 -7.75 4.21 0.81
CA CYS A 7 -8.26 2.84 0.77
C CYS A 7 -7.70 1.99 1.91
N GLU A 8 -8.47 1.00 2.33
CA GLU A 8 -8.02 -0.11 3.17
C GLU A 8 -7.79 -1.33 2.29
N MET A 9 -6.56 -1.86 2.24
CA MET A 9 -6.18 -2.86 1.24
C MET A 9 -6.23 -4.30 1.77
N HIS A 10 -6.77 -4.50 2.98
CA HIS A 10 -6.85 -5.82 3.60
C HIS A 10 -8.01 -5.88 4.63
N CYS A 11 -9.11 -6.56 4.29
CA CYS A 11 -10.32 -6.62 5.11
C CYS A 11 -10.93 -8.03 5.18
N HIS A 12 -11.53 -8.33 6.34
CA HIS A 12 -12.19 -9.61 6.62
C HIS A 12 -13.63 -9.38 7.08
N THR A 13 -14.52 -10.32 6.73
CA THR A 13 -15.93 -10.32 7.09
C THR A 13 -16.31 -11.63 7.77
N LEU A 14 -17.59 -11.77 8.10
CA LEU A 14 -18.18 -13.01 8.63
C LEU A 14 -18.07 -14.20 7.66
N HIS A 15 -17.66 -13.97 6.40
CA HIS A 15 -17.38 -15.04 5.45
C HIS A 15 -16.07 -15.78 5.74
N SER A 16 -15.19 -15.20 6.56
CA SER A 16 -14.03 -15.89 7.13
C SER A 16 -14.03 -15.78 8.66
N ASP A 17 -13.18 -14.94 9.25
CA ASP A 17 -12.99 -14.80 10.69
C ASP A 17 -13.24 -13.37 11.22
N GLY A 18 -13.57 -12.45 10.31
CA GLY A 18 -14.01 -11.10 10.63
C GLY A 18 -15.34 -11.05 11.40
N LYS A 19 -15.70 -9.84 11.82
CA LYS A 19 -16.92 -9.51 12.59
C LYS A 19 -17.86 -8.56 11.85
N PHE A 20 -17.46 -8.12 10.66
CA PHE A 20 -18.30 -7.32 9.79
C PHE A 20 -19.17 -8.20 8.90
N THR A 21 -20.40 -7.78 8.64
CA THR A 21 -21.06 -8.17 7.38
C THR A 21 -20.39 -7.40 6.24
N VAL A 22 -20.53 -7.85 5.00
CA VAL A 22 -19.97 -7.11 3.84
C VAL A 22 -20.49 -5.66 3.84
N GLU A 23 -21.78 -5.48 4.09
CA GLU A 23 -22.38 -4.14 4.17
C GLU A 23 -21.85 -3.30 5.34
N SER A 24 -21.70 -3.87 6.54
CA SER A 24 -21.21 -3.10 7.69
C SER A 24 -19.73 -2.73 7.56
N LEU A 25 -18.92 -3.56 6.89
CA LEU A 25 -17.55 -3.21 6.51
C LEU A 25 -17.55 -1.99 5.57
N MET A 26 -18.31 -2.03 4.47
CA MET A 26 -18.38 -0.94 3.50
C MET A 26 -18.90 0.36 4.14
N GLN A 27 -19.94 0.28 4.97
CA GLN A 27 -20.46 1.42 5.71
C GLN A 27 -19.39 1.99 6.66
N THR A 28 -18.71 1.14 7.43
CA THR A 28 -17.68 1.59 8.38
C THR A 28 -16.49 2.20 7.64
N ALA A 29 -16.11 1.68 6.47
CA ALA A 29 -15.06 2.26 5.64
C ALA A 29 -15.41 3.70 5.22
N LYS A 30 -16.67 3.95 4.82
CA LYS A 30 -17.16 5.30 4.53
C LYS A 30 -17.13 6.21 5.76
N GLU A 31 -17.55 5.72 6.92
CA GLU A 31 -17.45 6.45 8.21
C GLU A 31 -15.99 6.79 8.56
N TYR A 32 -15.04 5.97 8.14
CA TYR A 32 -13.60 6.17 8.33
C TYR A 32 -12.97 7.09 7.27
N GLY A 33 -13.78 7.71 6.42
CA GLY A 33 -13.32 8.61 5.36
C GLY A 33 -12.53 7.89 4.27
N LEU A 34 -12.72 6.57 4.11
CA LEU A 34 -12.15 5.80 3.01
C LEU A 34 -13.06 5.92 1.78
N SER A 35 -12.46 5.77 0.61
CA SER A 35 -13.14 5.74 -0.69
C SER A 35 -13.21 4.34 -1.29
N GLY A 36 -12.35 3.43 -0.83
CA GLY A 36 -12.34 2.05 -1.30
C GLY A 36 -11.82 1.07 -0.25
N ILE A 37 -12.11 -0.21 -0.47
CA ILE A 37 -11.59 -1.33 0.31
C ILE A 37 -11.15 -2.47 -0.62
N ALA A 38 -10.22 -3.31 -0.18
CA ALA A 38 -10.08 -4.66 -0.71
C ALA A 38 -10.77 -5.64 0.24
N LEU A 39 -11.71 -6.43 -0.28
CA LEU A 39 -12.34 -7.52 0.47
C LEU A 39 -11.54 -8.79 0.22
N THR A 40 -10.95 -9.37 1.27
CA THR A 40 -9.92 -10.42 1.16
C THR A 40 -10.13 -11.53 2.19
N ASP A 41 -11.38 -11.96 2.38
CA ASP A 41 -11.71 -13.08 3.27
C ASP A 41 -10.81 -14.31 3.00
N HIS A 42 -10.44 -15.00 4.08
CA HIS A 42 -9.52 -16.13 4.02
C HIS A 42 -10.06 -17.25 3.12
N ASN A 43 -9.35 -17.52 2.03
CA ASN A 43 -9.57 -18.67 1.13
C ASN A 43 -11.01 -18.80 0.57
N THR A 44 -11.82 -17.75 0.56
CA THR A 44 -13.23 -17.79 0.12
C THR A 44 -13.66 -16.54 -0.64
N VAL A 45 -14.55 -16.74 -1.61
CA VAL A 45 -15.19 -15.66 -2.39
C VAL A 45 -16.67 -15.48 -2.00
N SER A 46 -17.15 -16.16 -0.96
CA SER A 46 -18.59 -16.22 -0.63
C SER A 46 -19.23 -14.85 -0.33
N GLY A 47 -18.44 -13.85 0.07
CA GLY A 47 -18.91 -12.48 0.26
C GLY A 47 -18.98 -11.63 -1.02
N TRP A 48 -18.52 -12.13 -2.17
CA TRP A 48 -18.41 -11.31 -3.39
C TRP A 48 -19.75 -10.94 -4.02
N ASP A 49 -20.75 -11.82 -3.91
CA ASP A 49 -22.09 -11.60 -4.47
C ASP A 49 -22.88 -10.53 -3.70
N GLU A 50 -22.47 -10.25 -2.46
CA GLU A 50 -23.01 -9.16 -1.66
C GLU A 50 -22.52 -7.77 -2.13
N ILE A 51 -21.48 -7.71 -2.96
CA ILE A 51 -20.94 -6.45 -3.49
C ILE A 51 -21.68 -6.12 -4.79
N THR A 52 -22.67 -5.24 -4.68
CA THR A 52 -23.44 -4.71 -5.80
C THR A 52 -23.00 -3.29 -6.14
N GLU A 53 -23.24 -2.87 -7.38
CA GLU A 53 -22.97 -1.48 -7.80
C GLU A 53 -23.70 -0.45 -6.93
N GLU A 54 -24.91 -0.77 -6.45
CA GLU A 54 -25.68 0.09 -5.56
C GLU A 54 -24.94 0.29 -4.23
N ARG A 55 -24.42 -0.79 -3.64
CA ARG A 55 -23.65 -0.73 -2.40
C ARG A 55 -22.33 0.02 -2.60
N GLU A 56 -21.64 -0.19 -3.71
CA GLU A 56 -20.42 0.55 -4.03
C GLU A 56 -20.67 2.05 -4.20
N LYS A 57 -21.74 2.44 -4.91
CA LYS A 57 -22.16 3.84 -5.06
C LYS A 57 -22.60 4.46 -3.73
N LYS A 58 -23.25 3.67 -2.87
CA LYS A 58 -23.75 4.14 -1.56
C LYS A 58 -22.61 4.31 -0.55
N TYR A 59 -21.65 3.39 -0.53
CA TYR A 59 -20.64 3.29 0.52
C TYR A 59 -19.22 3.62 0.01
N VAL A 60 -18.52 2.63 -0.55
CA VAL A 60 -17.13 2.71 -1.03
C VAL A 60 -16.93 1.70 -2.16
N SER A 61 -15.97 1.94 -3.05
CA SER A 61 -15.57 0.98 -4.09
C SER A 61 -14.91 -0.26 -3.49
N VAL A 62 -15.03 -1.41 -4.16
CA VAL A 62 -14.41 -2.66 -3.67
C VAL A 62 -13.50 -3.27 -4.72
N LEU A 63 -12.25 -3.53 -4.33
CA LEU A 63 -11.37 -4.47 -5.00
C LEU A 63 -11.67 -5.88 -4.45
N LYS A 64 -12.29 -6.73 -5.27
CA LYS A 64 -12.61 -8.10 -4.87
C LYS A 64 -11.34 -8.94 -4.82
N GLY A 65 -11.13 -9.69 -3.74
CA GLY A 65 -10.01 -10.60 -3.60
C GLY A 65 -10.27 -11.68 -2.57
N ILE A 66 -9.21 -12.45 -2.31
CA ILE A 66 -9.11 -13.46 -1.28
C ILE A 66 -7.73 -13.36 -0.66
N GLU A 67 -7.62 -13.59 0.65
CA GLU A 67 -6.31 -13.87 1.25
C GLU A 67 -6.08 -15.38 1.22
N TRP A 68 -5.03 -15.80 0.54
CA TRP A 68 -4.53 -17.16 0.64
C TRP A 68 -3.86 -17.35 1.98
N THR A 69 -4.55 -18.05 2.87
CA THR A 69 -4.02 -18.38 4.19
C THR A 69 -3.44 -19.78 4.12
N THR A 70 -2.11 -19.86 4.07
CA THR A 70 -1.37 -21.13 3.99
C THR A 70 -0.48 -21.33 5.22
N PHE A 71 0.21 -22.47 5.33
CA PHE A 71 1.16 -22.68 6.43
C PHE A 71 2.46 -21.87 6.31
N PHE A 72 2.75 -21.31 5.14
CA PHE A 72 4.05 -20.72 4.80
C PHE A 72 4.00 -19.23 4.46
N GLY A 73 2.85 -18.59 4.61
CA GLY A 73 2.66 -17.20 4.21
C GLY A 73 1.21 -16.90 3.88
N HIS A 74 0.85 -15.63 4.01
CA HIS A 74 -0.42 -15.10 3.54
C HIS A 74 -0.22 -14.26 2.27
N MET A 75 -1.04 -14.51 1.25
CA MET A 75 -0.93 -13.83 -0.05
C MET A 75 -2.29 -13.28 -0.49
N LEU A 76 -2.34 -11.99 -0.78
CA LEU A 76 -3.53 -11.33 -1.30
C LEU A 76 -3.65 -11.60 -2.81
N VAL A 77 -4.70 -12.29 -3.20
CA VAL A 77 -5.05 -12.54 -4.60
C VAL A 77 -6.30 -11.72 -4.93
N THR A 78 -6.11 -10.62 -5.64
CA THR A 78 -7.20 -9.66 -5.95
C THR A 78 -7.46 -9.57 -7.45
N ASP A 79 -8.71 -9.27 -7.83
CA ASP A 79 -9.18 -9.16 -9.22
C ASP A 79 -8.80 -10.37 -10.10
N CYS A 80 -8.84 -11.56 -9.51
CA CYS A 80 -8.57 -12.82 -10.20
C CYS A 80 -9.88 -13.41 -10.74
N LYS A 81 -9.95 -13.62 -12.06
CA LYS A 81 -11.20 -14.02 -12.75
C LYS A 81 -11.63 -15.46 -12.46
N GLU A 82 -10.67 -16.31 -12.11
CA GLU A 82 -10.87 -17.73 -11.88
C GLU A 82 -10.11 -18.14 -10.62
N PHE A 83 -10.64 -19.15 -9.92
CA PHE A 83 -9.99 -19.73 -8.76
C PHE A 83 -8.66 -20.39 -9.16
N VAL A 84 -7.64 -20.17 -8.34
CA VAL A 84 -6.35 -20.88 -8.42
C VAL A 84 -6.20 -21.68 -7.14
N ASP A 85 -5.93 -22.98 -7.28
CA ASP A 85 -5.82 -23.87 -6.14
C ASP A 85 -4.51 -23.62 -5.39
N TRP A 86 -4.65 -23.20 -4.14
CA TRP A 86 -3.57 -22.84 -3.23
C TRP A 86 -3.20 -23.97 -2.25
N ARG A 87 -3.99 -25.05 -2.19
CA ARG A 87 -3.88 -26.09 -1.13
C ARG A 87 -2.58 -26.91 -1.20
N ASP A 88 -1.95 -26.95 -2.36
CA ASP A 88 -0.67 -27.58 -2.65
C ASP A 88 0.48 -26.56 -2.76
N ALA A 89 0.25 -25.30 -2.37
CA ALA A 89 1.30 -24.29 -2.29
C ALA A 89 2.29 -24.65 -1.17
N VAL A 90 3.58 -24.69 -1.53
CA VAL A 90 4.71 -24.98 -0.66
C VAL A 90 5.84 -23.99 -0.97
N PRO A 91 6.83 -23.80 -0.08
CA PRO A 91 7.84 -22.75 -0.22
C PRO A 91 8.48 -22.63 -1.61
N ASP A 92 8.76 -23.76 -2.25
CA ASP A 92 9.53 -23.81 -3.51
C ASP A 92 8.67 -23.77 -4.80
N ASN A 93 7.34 -23.87 -4.73
CA ASN A 93 6.45 -23.79 -5.92
C ASN A 93 5.66 -22.48 -6.03
N ILE A 94 5.88 -21.52 -5.14
CA ILE A 94 5.09 -20.28 -5.09
C ILE A 94 5.12 -19.49 -6.40
N ASP A 95 6.25 -19.49 -7.11
CA ASP A 95 6.38 -18.77 -8.38
C ASP A 95 5.44 -19.36 -9.46
N GLU A 96 5.17 -20.67 -9.42
CA GLU A 96 4.22 -21.33 -10.33
C GLU A 96 2.80 -20.89 -10.01
N LYS A 97 2.45 -20.86 -8.72
CA LYS A 97 1.13 -20.39 -8.24
C LYS A 97 0.89 -18.93 -8.55
N ILE A 98 1.89 -18.08 -8.35
CA ILE A 98 1.84 -16.66 -8.72
C ILE A 98 1.61 -16.54 -10.24
N ALA A 99 2.38 -17.24 -11.07
CA ALA A 99 2.21 -17.20 -12.52
C ALA A 99 0.80 -17.63 -12.97
N GLU A 100 0.22 -18.62 -12.30
CA GLU A 100 -1.16 -19.05 -12.50
C GLU A 100 -2.20 -17.98 -12.17
N VAL A 101 -2.00 -17.23 -11.09
CA VAL A 101 -2.83 -16.05 -10.73
C VAL A 101 -2.69 -14.97 -11.81
N LYS A 102 -1.46 -14.64 -12.22
CA LYS A 102 -1.20 -13.63 -13.26
C LYS A 102 -1.86 -14.00 -14.59
N LYS A 103 -1.81 -15.28 -14.99
CA LYS A 103 -2.46 -15.79 -16.22
C LYS A 103 -3.99 -15.54 -16.22
N ARG A 104 -4.62 -15.51 -15.06
CA ARG A 104 -6.06 -15.24 -14.87
C ARG A 104 -6.36 -13.76 -14.64
N GLY A 105 -5.36 -12.91 -14.83
CA GLY A 105 -5.45 -11.46 -14.67
C GLY A 105 -5.39 -11.00 -13.22
N GLY A 106 -5.16 -11.88 -12.24
CA GLY A 106 -5.09 -11.50 -10.84
C GLY A 106 -3.86 -10.65 -10.52
N MET A 107 -4.01 -9.84 -9.47
CA MET A 107 -2.90 -9.22 -8.76
C MET A 107 -2.47 -10.07 -7.58
N VAL A 108 -1.17 -9.97 -7.25
CA VAL A 108 -0.53 -10.66 -6.14
C VAL A 108 0.08 -9.63 -5.20
N GLY A 109 -0.38 -9.64 -3.95
CA GLY A 109 0.20 -8.91 -2.83
C GLY A 109 0.75 -9.85 -1.78
N ILE A 110 1.93 -9.57 -1.24
CA ILE A 110 2.42 -10.27 -0.05
C ILE A 110 1.84 -9.59 1.18
N ALA A 111 1.05 -10.33 1.96
CA ALA A 111 0.46 -9.84 3.21
C ALA A 111 1.47 -9.93 4.35
N HIS A 112 1.52 -8.87 5.16
CA HIS A 112 2.23 -8.75 6.44
C HIS A 112 3.43 -9.72 6.67
N PRO A 113 4.47 -9.70 5.80
CA PRO A 113 5.40 -10.84 5.62
C PRO A 113 6.25 -11.23 6.84
N TYR A 114 6.26 -10.40 7.87
CA TYR A 114 7.06 -10.59 9.07
C TYR A 114 6.23 -10.61 10.35
N GLU A 115 4.90 -10.70 10.24
CA GLU A 115 4.07 -10.97 11.40
C GLU A 115 4.40 -12.33 12.01
N LEU A 116 4.21 -12.43 13.33
CA LEU A 116 4.61 -13.64 14.06
C LEU A 116 3.81 -14.84 13.55
N GLY A 117 4.54 -15.82 13.01
CA GLY A 117 3.99 -17.07 12.50
C GLY A 117 3.51 -18.03 13.60
N SER A 118 3.45 -19.33 13.24
CA SER A 118 3.01 -20.40 14.13
C SER A 118 3.84 -20.47 15.42
N PRO A 119 3.23 -20.75 16.60
CA PRO A 119 1.81 -21.05 16.80
C PRO A 119 0.92 -19.81 17.04
N MET A 120 1.47 -18.59 17.03
CA MET A 120 0.72 -17.37 17.37
C MET A 120 -0.25 -16.93 16.27
N CYS A 121 0.19 -16.96 15.01
CA CYS A 121 -0.66 -16.86 13.84
C CYS A 121 -0.14 -17.80 12.76
N THR A 122 -0.94 -18.81 12.40
CA THR A 122 -0.48 -19.82 11.44
C THR A 122 -0.30 -19.18 10.06
N GLY A 123 0.94 -19.22 9.55
CA GLY A 123 1.28 -18.71 8.23
C GLY A 123 1.38 -17.19 8.09
N CYS A 124 1.26 -16.40 9.16
CA CYS A 124 1.48 -14.95 9.07
C CYS A 124 2.92 -14.59 8.67
N PHE A 125 3.91 -15.43 9.03
CA PHE A 125 5.28 -15.23 8.59
C PHE A 125 5.45 -15.76 7.15
N TRP A 126 6.09 -14.97 6.28
CA TRP A 126 6.35 -15.34 4.90
C TRP A 126 7.59 -16.22 4.77
N ASP A 127 7.38 -17.53 4.63
CA ASP A 127 8.40 -18.57 4.42
C ASP A 127 8.59 -18.96 2.94
N TYR A 128 7.75 -18.45 2.03
CA TYR A 128 7.86 -18.77 0.61
C TYR A 128 9.14 -18.22 -0.05
N HIS A 129 9.77 -19.04 -0.90
CA HIS A 129 11.00 -18.70 -1.60
C HIS A 129 10.72 -18.10 -3.00
N VAL A 130 10.18 -16.88 -3.03
CA VAL A 130 9.90 -16.18 -4.30
C VAL A 130 11.20 -15.90 -5.06
N LYS A 131 11.30 -16.38 -6.30
CA LYS A 131 12.43 -16.11 -7.20
C LYS A 131 12.06 -15.10 -8.28
N LYS A 132 10.79 -15.05 -8.70
CA LYS A 132 10.29 -14.19 -9.78
C LYS A 132 9.50 -13.00 -9.22
N TRP A 133 10.20 -12.14 -8.50
CA TRP A 133 9.62 -10.95 -7.87
C TRP A 133 8.95 -9.98 -8.85
N GLU A 134 9.30 -10.03 -10.14
CA GLU A 134 8.63 -9.28 -11.20
C GLU A 134 7.15 -9.64 -11.40
N ASN A 135 6.69 -10.77 -10.82
CA ASN A 135 5.29 -11.18 -10.86
C ASN A 135 4.49 -10.81 -9.60
N VAL A 136 5.14 -10.26 -8.57
CA VAL A 136 4.48 -9.70 -7.39
C VAL A 136 4.12 -8.26 -7.71
N ASP A 137 2.90 -7.82 -7.43
CA ASP A 137 2.47 -6.44 -7.75
C ASP A 137 2.76 -5.48 -6.59
N TYR A 138 2.62 -5.94 -5.34
CA TYR A 138 2.83 -5.12 -4.16
C TYR A 138 3.21 -5.92 -2.91
N ILE A 139 3.74 -5.21 -1.91
CA ILE A 139 3.97 -5.72 -0.56
C ILE A 139 3.16 -4.87 0.41
N GLU A 140 2.46 -5.52 1.34
CA GLU A 140 1.91 -4.87 2.52
C GLU A 140 3.07 -4.51 3.45
N VAL A 141 3.59 -3.29 3.26
CA VAL A 141 4.76 -2.78 3.98
C VAL A 141 4.38 -2.36 5.39
N TRP A 142 3.17 -1.82 5.56
CA TRP A 142 2.60 -1.51 6.85
C TRP A 142 1.33 -2.33 7.07
N SER A 143 1.28 -3.02 8.20
CA SER A 143 0.05 -3.65 8.68
C SER A 143 -0.26 -3.30 10.13
N LYS A 144 -1.50 -3.61 10.53
CA LYS A 144 -2.07 -3.38 11.88
C LYS A 144 -2.14 -1.91 12.31
N PRO A 145 -2.85 -1.59 13.41
CA PRO A 145 -2.74 -0.29 14.04
C PRO A 145 -1.32 0.05 14.51
N PHE A 146 -1.02 1.34 14.50
CA PHE A 146 0.26 1.96 14.79
C PHE A 146 1.48 1.30 14.11
N PRO A 147 1.52 1.18 12.77
CA PRO A 147 2.54 0.40 12.06
C PRO A 147 4.02 0.68 12.41
N PRO A 148 4.49 1.93 12.54
CA PRO A 148 5.88 2.27 12.87
C PRO A 148 6.33 1.82 14.26
N SER A 149 5.39 1.44 15.13
CA SER A 149 5.71 0.86 16.44
C SER A 149 6.02 -0.64 16.36
N LYS A 150 5.79 -1.29 15.22
CA LYS A 150 5.93 -2.74 15.03
C LYS A 150 7.18 -3.07 14.24
N SER A 151 8.03 -3.94 14.79
CA SER A 151 9.26 -4.39 14.12
C SER A 151 9.01 -5.18 12.84
N ALA A 152 7.87 -5.86 12.72
CA ALA A 152 7.44 -6.56 11.50
C ALA A 152 7.36 -5.60 10.30
N ASN A 153 6.80 -4.41 10.51
CA ASN A 153 6.66 -3.39 9.46
C ASN A 153 8.00 -2.77 9.04
N GLU A 154 8.95 -2.60 9.97
CA GLU A 154 10.30 -2.16 9.61
C GLU A 154 11.05 -3.22 8.78
N ARG A 155 10.84 -4.51 9.08
CA ARG A 155 11.38 -5.61 8.28
C ARG A 155 10.70 -5.68 6.90
N ALA A 156 9.39 -5.45 6.82
CA ALA A 156 8.65 -5.41 5.56
C ALA A 156 9.11 -4.24 4.69
N PHE A 157 9.32 -3.06 5.29
CA PHE A 157 9.91 -1.90 4.61
C PHE A 157 11.32 -2.20 4.10
N SER A 158 12.13 -2.90 4.88
CA SER A 158 13.49 -3.32 4.49
C SER A 158 13.48 -4.35 3.36
N LEU A 159 12.55 -5.32 3.38
CA LEU A 159 12.35 -6.26 2.27
C LEU A 159 11.97 -5.52 0.99
N TRP A 160 10.96 -4.66 1.07
CA TRP A 160 10.47 -3.90 -0.07
C TRP A 160 11.57 -3.03 -0.67
N THR A 161 12.22 -2.16 0.12
CA THR A 161 13.32 -1.32 -0.37
C THR A 161 14.51 -2.13 -0.89
N GLY A 162 14.83 -3.28 -0.28
CA GLY A 162 15.87 -4.18 -0.77
C GLY A 162 15.53 -4.87 -2.09
N LEU A 163 14.24 -5.06 -2.40
CA LEU A 163 13.78 -5.53 -3.72
C LEU A 163 13.84 -4.41 -4.76
N LEU A 164 13.50 -3.18 -4.38
CA LEU A 164 13.67 -2.01 -5.25
C LEU A 164 15.16 -1.80 -5.59
N ASP A 165 16.07 -2.02 -4.65
CA ASP A 165 17.53 -1.99 -4.88
C ASP A 165 18.00 -3.02 -5.90
N LYS A 166 17.30 -4.15 -6.02
CA LYS A 166 17.56 -5.19 -7.03
C LYS A 166 16.93 -4.90 -8.39
N GLY A 167 16.22 -3.77 -8.53
CA GLY A 167 15.58 -3.34 -9.77
C GLY A 167 14.16 -3.88 -9.97
N TYR A 168 13.54 -4.48 -8.95
CA TYR A 168 12.13 -4.87 -9.02
C TYR A 168 11.22 -3.65 -8.86
N HIS A 169 10.11 -3.64 -9.59
CA HIS A 169 9.13 -2.57 -9.52
C HIS A 169 7.91 -3.04 -8.74
N LEU A 170 7.77 -2.58 -7.50
CA LEU A 170 6.75 -3.06 -6.56
C LEU A 170 6.09 -1.88 -5.86
N ALA A 171 4.77 -1.86 -5.79
CA ALA A 171 4.07 -0.89 -4.95
C ALA A 171 4.19 -1.28 -3.47
N ALA A 172 4.14 -0.26 -2.60
CA ALA A 172 3.84 -0.46 -1.20
C ALA A 172 2.35 -0.27 -0.94
N THR A 173 1.82 -0.99 0.05
CA THR A 173 0.49 -0.76 0.60
C THR A 173 0.52 -0.78 2.13
N TYR A 174 -0.52 -0.18 2.70
CA TYR A 174 -0.98 -0.45 4.05
C TYR A 174 -2.26 -1.26 4.00
N GLY A 175 -2.30 -2.33 4.80
CA GLY A 175 -3.49 -3.09 5.10
C GLY A 175 -3.62 -3.30 6.60
N LYS A 176 -4.70 -2.83 7.22
CA LYS A 176 -4.91 -2.96 8.67
C LYS A 176 -5.08 -4.43 9.09
N ASP A 177 -5.44 -5.28 8.14
CA ASP A 177 -5.94 -6.63 8.39
C ASP A 177 -7.25 -6.54 9.19
N TRP A 178 -8.26 -5.90 8.57
CA TRP A 178 -9.38 -5.30 9.28
C TRP A 178 -10.51 -6.30 9.57
N HIS A 179 -10.49 -6.85 10.77
CA HIS A 179 -11.46 -7.87 11.20
C HIS A 179 -12.70 -7.33 11.95
N LYS A 180 -12.60 -6.18 12.62
CA LYS A 180 -13.70 -5.63 13.44
C LYS A 180 -13.61 -4.12 13.55
N LYS A 181 -14.73 -3.46 13.91
CA LYS A 181 -14.73 -2.01 14.18
C LYS A 181 -13.67 -1.73 15.25
N SER A 182 -12.82 -0.74 14.96
CA SER A 182 -11.74 -0.38 15.87
C SER A 182 -12.34 0.33 17.08
N ASP A 183 -11.76 0.13 18.25
CA ASP A 183 -12.02 1.01 19.40
C ASP A 183 -11.30 2.36 19.25
N GLU A 184 -10.57 2.55 18.14
CA GLU A 184 -9.85 3.76 17.74
C GLU A 184 -8.92 4.32 18.83
N THR A 185 -8.30 3.42 19.60
CA THR A 185 -7.34 3.72 20.66
C THR A 185 -5.90 3.90 20.17
N GLU A 186 -5.58 3.34 18.99
CA GLU A 186 -4.27 3.44 18.34
C GLU A 186 -4.39 4.15 16.97
N PRO A 187 -3.36 4.90 16.55
CA PRO A 187 -3.29 5.47 15.21
C PRO A 187 -3.44 4.39 14.13
N TYR A 188 -4.07 4.71 13.00
CA TYR A 188 -4.23 3.79 11.89
C TYR A 188 -4.04 4.49 10.54
N GLY A 189 -3.63 3.69 9.56
CA GLY A 189 -3.26 4.17 8.23
C GLY A 189 -4.38 4.15 7.20
N CYS A 190 -3.99 4.46 5.97
CA CYS A 190 -4.63 4.01 4.73
C CYS A 190 -3.60 3.98 3.60
N THR A 191 -3.93 3.28 2.52
CA THR A 191 -3.25 3.41 1.23
C THR A 191 -4.03 4.40 0.37
N TYR A 192 -3.44 5.54 0.05
CA TYR A 192 -3.96 6.41 -0.99
C TYR A 192 -3.65 5.83 -2.38
N ILE A 193 -4.68 5.73 -3.19
CA ILE A 193 -4.67 5.23 -4.56
C ILE A 193 -4.74 6.43 -5.51
N GLY A 194 -3.70 6.61 -6.32
CA GLY A 194 -3.59 7.67 -7.32
C GLY A 194 -4.11 7.21 -8.68
N THR A 195 -5.19 7.84 -9.16
CA THR A 195 -5.78 7.56 -10.47
C THR A 195 -6.01 8.85 -11.27
N GLU A 196 -6.03 8.74 -12.60
CA GLU A 196 -6.45 9.81 -13.51
C GLU A 196 -7.98 9.91 -13.61
N SER A 197 -8.70 8.91 -13.11
CA SER A 197 -10.16 8.83 -13.13
C SER A 197 -10.79 9.69 -12.03
N GLU A 198 -11.93 10.31 -12.34
CA GLU A 198 -12.67 11.15 -11.38
C GLU A 198 -13.32 10.35 -10.24
N THR A 199 -13.51 9.05 -10.45
CA THR A 199 -14.13 8.13 -9.50
C THR A 199 -13.26 6.89 -9.32
N LEU A 200 -13.24 6.36 -8.10
CA LEU A 200 -12.58 5.11 -7.81
C LEU A 200 -13.48 3.91 -8.20
N THR A 201 -12.86 2.84 -8.69
CA THR A 201 -13.47 1.52 -8.89
C THR A 201 -12.44 0.45 -8.52
N GLY A 202 -12.85 -0.81 -8.34
CA GLY A 202 -11.89 -1.91 -8.14
C GLY A 202 -10.82 -1.99 -9.25
N ALA A 203 -11.21 -1.74 -10.50
CA ALA A 203 -10.28 -1.70 -11.64
C ALA A 203 -9.27 -0.54 -11.55
N GLU A 204 -9.70 0.62 -11.06
CA GLU A 204 -8.80 1.76 -10.83
C GLU A 204 -7.82 1.50 -9.69
N ILE A 205 -8.27 0.86 -8.59
CA ILE A 205 -7.39 0.41 -7.51
C ILE A 205 -6.31 -0.51 -8.06
N LYS A 206 -6.71 -1.53 -8.83
CA LYS A 206 -5.77 -2.45 -9.48
C LYS A 206 -4.77 -1.71 -10.37
N LYS A 207 -5.26 -0.90 -11.31
CA LYS A 207 -4.42 -0.17 -12.25
C LYS A 207 -3.41 0.71 -11.51
N ALA A 208 -3.84 1.43 -10.48
CA ALA A 208 -2.97 2.29 -9.70
C ALA A 208 -1.89 1.49 -8.96
N VAL A 209 -2.24 0.39 -8.29
CA VAL A 209 -1.27 -0.46 -7.58
C VAL A 209 -0.24 -1.05 -8.55
N GLN A 210 -0.68 -1.63 -9.67
CA GLN A 210 0.24 -2.20 -10.68
C GLN A 210 1.18 -1.16 -11.31
N ASN A 211 0.75 0.10 -11.35
CA ASN A 211 1.57 1.21 -11.85
C ASN A 211 2.32 1.94 -10.72
N GLY A 212 2.38 1.43 -9.49
CA GLY A 212 3.11 2.07 -8.38
C GLY A 212 2.51 3.40 -7.91
N ARG A 213 1.22 3.67 -8.19
CA ARG A 213 0.53 4.92 -7.85
C ARG A 213 -0.07 4.89 -6.45
N THR A 214 0.75 4.59 -5.45
CA THR A 214 0.30 4.51 -4.05
C THR A 214 1.06 5.45 -3.11
N SER A 215 0.39 5.91 -2.06
CA SER A 215 0.99 6.60 -0.92
C SER A 215 0.42 6.06 0.38
N ILE A 216 1.26 5.75 1.34
CA ILE A 216 0.89 5.09 2.59
C ILE A 216 1.05 6.11 3.71
N THR A 217 0.03 6.29 4.55
CA THR A 217 0.12 7.27 5.64
C THR A 217 -0.89 6.97 6.74
N MET A 218 -0.51 7.28 7.98
CA MET A 218 -1.43 7.43 9.12
C MET A 218 -1.72 8.87 9.48
N GLY A 219 -1.08 9.81 8.77
CA GLY A 219 -1.33 11.24 8.86
C GLY A 219 -1.96 11.74 7.56
N PRO A 220 -1.60 12.94 7.11
CA PRO A 220 -2.06 13.45 5.82
C PRO A 220 -1.42 12.70 4.66
N LEU A 221 -2.06 12.79 3.49
CA LEU A 221 -1.51 12.39 2.20
C LEU A 221 -0.18 13.13 1.94
N ILE A 222 0.82 12.38 1.50
CA ILE A 222 2.07 12.88 0.94
C ILE A 222 2.16 12.42 -0.53
N THR A 223 2.65 13.27 -1.42
CA THR A 223 2.87 12.92 -2.83
C THR A 223 4.28 13.30 -3.27
N LEU A 224 4.75 12.64 -4.32
CA LEU A 224 6.03 12.90 -4.96
C LEU A 224 5.81 13.01 -6.47
N THR A 225 6.21 14.14 -7.04
CA THR A 225 6.24 14.36 -8.49
C THR A 225 7.60 14.89 -8.95
N ALA A 226 7.90 14.70 -10.22
CA ALA A 226 9.07 15.25 -10.88
C ALA A 226 8.63 15.96 -12.16
N GLN A 227 9.25 17.11 -12.44
CA GLN A 227 9.02 17.87 -13.66
C GLN A 227 10.32 17.95 -14.47
N ARG A 228 10.22 17.65 -15.76
CA ARG A 228 11.31 17.79 -16.73
C ARG A 228 10.74 18.11 -18.12
N ASN A 229 11.27 19.15 -18.78
CA ASN A 229 10.86 19.58 -20.12
C ASN A 229 9.34 19.72 -20.27
N ASP A 230 8.71 20.42 -19.32
CA ASP A 230 7.25 20.63 -19.23
C ASP A 230 6.38 19.38 -19.00
N ALA A 231 6.96 18.18 -18.99
CA ALA A 231 6.28 16.96 -18.57
C ALA A 231 6.34 16.78 -17.04
N GLU A 232 5.21 16.36 -16.46
CA GLU A 232 5.09 15.97 -15.06
C GLU A 232 5.01 14.45 -14.96
N TYR A 233 5.76 13.90 -14.00
CA TYR A 233 5.85 12.48 -13.70
C TYR A 233 5.47 12.27 -12.24
N ASN A 234 4.83 11.15 -11.94
CA ASN A 234 4.33 10.79 -10.63
C ASN A 234 5.05 9.54 -10.11
N VAL A 235 4.88 9.21 -8.83
CA VAL A 235 5.33 7.91 -8.27
C VAL A 235 4.88 6.76 -9.14
N GLY A 236 5.74 5.79 -9.44
CA GLY A 236 5.50 4.71 -10.39
C GLY A 236 6.01 4.96 -11.82
N ASP A 237 6.23 6.22 -12.22
CA ASP A 237 6.85 6.53 -13.52
C ASP A 237 8.33 6.18 -13.56
N VAL A 238 8.81 5.95 -14.78
CA VAL A 238 10.22 5.74 -15.11
C VAL A 238 10.71 6.90 -15.96
N LEU A 239 11.78 7.56 -15.53
CA LEU A 239 12.44 8.65 -16.23
C LEU A 239 13.90 8.30 -16.53
N GLU A 240 14.54 9.03 -17.43
CA GLU A 240 16.00 8.99 -17.56
C GLU A 240 16.66 9.77 -16.43
N GLU A 241 17.88 9.42 -16.05
CA GLU A 241 18.71 10.18 -15.12
C GLU A 241 18.93 11.64 -15.57
N GLY A 242 19.37 12.49 -14.64
CA GLY A 242 19.70 13.89 -14.87
C GLY A 242 18.83 14.87 -14.08
N LYS A 243 18.95 16.15 -14.44
CA LYS A 243 18.30 17.25 -13.73
C LYS A 243 16.78 17.16 -13.80
N ALA A 244 16.10 17.14 -12.66
CA ALA A 244 14.64 17.20 -12.55
C ALA A 244 14.24 18.14 -11.41
N LYS A 245 13.10 18.81 -11.56
CA LYS A 245 12.49 19.55 -10.46
C LYS A 245 11.62 18.58 -9.68
N ILE A 246 12.04 18.23 -8.47
CA ILE A 246 11.30 17.36 -7.57
C ILE A 246 10.34 18.20 -6.75
N LYS A 247 9.11 17.70 -6.59
CA LYS A 247 8.09 18.31 -5.75
C LYS A 247 7.55 17.26 -4.78
N ILE A 248 7.57 17.59 -3.50
CA ILE A 248 6.93 16.83 -2.43
C ILE A 248 5.79 17.68 -1.90
N GLU A 249 4.57 17.15 -1.90
CA GLU A 249 3.40 17.84 -1.36
C GLU A 249 2.80 17.05 -0.22
N VAL A 250 2.32 17.76 0.79
CA VAL A 250 1.62 17.22 1.94
C VAL A 250 0.28 17.92 2.02
N PHE A 251 -0.80 17.15 2.12
CA PHE A 251 -2.17 17.68 2.12
C PHE A 251 -2.75 17.57 3.54
N PRO A 252 -2.47 18.52 4.45
CA PRO A 252 -2.79 18.42 5.87
C PRO A 252 -4.29 18.24 6.15
N ASN A 253 -5.18 18.68 5.26
CA ASN A 253 -6.62 18.55 5.46
C ASN A 253 -7.17 17.16 5.07
N THR A 254 -6.36 16.30 4.44
CA THR A 254 -6.81 14.95 4.08
C THR A 254 -6.98 14.09 5.31
N ARG A 255 -8.19 13.54 5.49
CA ARG A 255 -8.60 12.69 6.64
C ARG A 255 -8.20 13.28 8.00
N LYS A 256 -8.19 14.62 8.12
CA LYS A 256 -7.67 15.34 9.30
C LYS A 256 -8.24 14.82 10.63
N GLU A 257 -9.56 14.66 10.69
CA GLU A 257 -10.27 14.17 11.88
C GLU A 257 -9.84 12.75 12.32
N HIS A 258 -9.30 11.95 11.40
CA HIS A 258 -8.87 10.58 11.70
C HIS A 258 -7.44 10.50 12.25
N TRP A 259 -6.59 11.48 11.97
CA TRP A 259 -5.20 11.47 12.45
C TRP A 259 -4.92 12.50 13.55
N GLU A 260 -5.60 13.65 13.56
CA GLU A 260 -5.38 14.71 14.55
C GLU A 260 -5.78 14.25 15.97
N LYS A 261 -6.82 13.42 16.08
CA LYS A 261 -7.26 12.84 17.36
C LYS A 261 -6.19 12.00 18.08
N PHE A 262 -5.15 11.57 17.35
CA PHE A 262 -4.03 10.81 17.89
C PHE A 262 -2.81 11.68 18.23
N ASN A 263 -2.97 13.01 18.25
CA ASN A 263 -1.89 13.97 18.51
C ASN A 263 -0.70 13.82 17.55
N ILE A 264 -0.96 13.43 16.30
CA ILE A 264 0.08 13.37 15.27
C ILE A 264 0.45 14.80 14.89
N THR A 265 1.73 15.12 14.93
CA THR A 265 2.28 16.41 14.49
C THR A 265 3.26 16.20 13.35
N LEU A 266 3.35 17.15 12.44
CA LEU A 266 4.22 17.08 11.26
C LEU A 266 5.57 17.73 11.57
N GLU A 267 6.68 17.04 11.30
CA GLU A 267 8.03 17.54 11.63
C GLU A 267 8.92 17.78 10.42
N SER A 268 8.98 16.83 9.48
CA SER A 268 9.90 16.91 8.35
C SER A 268 9.45 16.03 7.19
N VAL A 269 9.90 16.37 5.98
CA VAL A 269 9.83 15.48 4.82
C VAL A 269 11.23 15.11 4.37
N ARG A 270 11.37 13.92 3.78
CA ARG A 270 12.63 13.42 3.24
C ARG A 270 12.42 12.87 1.84
N LEU A 271 13.44 13.00 1.00
CA LEU A 271 13.57 12.23 -0.23
C LEU A 271 14.65 11.18 -0.03
N ILE A 272 14.26 9.92 -0.18
CA ILE A 272 15.12 8.75 0.02
C ILE A 272 15.32 8.04 -1.31
N ARG A 273 16.50 7.49 -1.54
CA ARG A 273 16.81 6.63 -2.69
C ARG A 273 17.46 5.31 -2.28
N ASN A 274 17.90 4.54 -3.26
CA ASN A 274 18.63 3.28 -3.14
C ASN A 274 19.54 3.17 -1.91
N GLY A 275 19.51 1.99 -1.27
CA GLY A 275 20.21 1.76 -0.01
C GLY A 275 19.68 2.61 1.15
N ARG A 276 18.45 3.13 1.04
CA ARG A 276 17.79 4.03 2.00
C ARG A 276 18.60 5.31 2.29
N GLN A 277 19.28 5.84 1.29
CA GLN A 277 20.04 7.08 1.42
C GLN A 277 19.12 8.31 1.38
N THR A 278 19.20 9.16 2.40
CA THR A 278 18.58 10.49 2.38
C THR A 278 19.34 11.42 1.45
N VAL A 279 18.69 11.90 0.39
CA VAL A 279 19.25 12.88 -0.57
C VAL A 279 18.69 14.29 -0.38
N PHE A 280 17.57 14.42 0.34
CA PHE A 280 17.00 15.69 0.75
C PHE A 280 16.24 15.52 2.06
N GLU A 281 16.36 16.48 2.98
CA GLU A 281 15.54 16.58 4.18
C GLU A 281 15.22 18.05 4.43
N SER A 282 13.96 18.33 4.76
CA SER A 282 13.53 19.66 5.19
C SER A 282 12.57 19.54 6.36
N LYS A 283 12.62 20.52 7.28
CA LYS A 283 11.56 20.70 8.26
C LYS A 283 10.24 20.94 7.53
N TYR A 284 9.15 20.45 8.11
CA TYR A 284 7.81 20.76 7.67
C TYR A 284 7.54 22.23 7.96
N GLY A 285 7.29 23.01 6.91
CA GLY A 285 7.06 24.46 7.00
C GLY A 285 6.04 24.99 5.99
N GLY A 286 5.33 24.09 5.29
CA GLY A 286 4.34 24.41 4.27
C GLY A 286 3.88 23.16 3.51
N ASP A 287 2.82 23.31 2.73
CA ASP A 287 2.10 22.20 2.08
C ASP A 287 2.82 21.64 0.85
N ALA A 288 3.81 22.36 0.30
CA ALA A 288 4.58 21.93 -0.86
C ALA A 288 6.04 22.38 -0.78
N LEU A 289 6.95 21.49 -1.13
CA LEU A 289 8.38 21.74 -1.26
C LEU A 289 8.81 21.39 -2.67
N SER A 290 9.52 22.31 -3.33
CA SER A 290 10.06 22.11 -4.67
C SER A 290 11.54 22.45 -4.69
N PHE A 291 12.35 21.53 -5.21
CA PHE A 291 13.79 21.72 -5.35
C PHE A 291 14.28 21.02 -6.61
N THR A 292 15.45 21.40 -7.10
CA THR A 292 16.04 20.76 -8.27
C THR A 292 17.13 19.79 -7.82
N LEU A 293 17.08 18.57 -8.33
CA LEU A 293 18.04 17.52 -8.05
C LEU A 293 18.61 16.98 -9.37
N ASN A 294 19.88 16.63 -9.39
CA ASN A 294 20.43 15.78 -10.44
C ASN A 294 20.16 14.32 -10.05
N CYS A 295 19.09 13.74 -10.57
CA CYS A 295 18.65 12.40 -10.22
C CYS A 295 19.53 11.35 -10.91
N GLU A 296 20.04 10.39 -10.14
CA GLU A 296 20.82 9.26 -10.64
C GLU A 296 19.90 8.06 -10.85
N PRO A 297 20.34 7.02 -11.59
CA PRO A 297 19.55 5.81 -11.76
C PRO A 297 19.20 5.15 -10.43
N GLY A 298 18.00 4.58 -10.36
CA GLY A 298 17.45 3.94 -9.16
C GLY A 298 16.05 4.41 -8.81
N TRP A 299 15.63 4.16 -7.57
CA TRP A 299 14.30 4.51 -7.07
C TRP A 299 14.37 5.68 -6.09
N TYR A 300 13.28 6.44 -6.00
CA TYR A 300 13.11 7.56 -5.08
C TYR A 300 11.73 7.52 -4.42
N ILE A 301 11.66 7.64 -3.10
CA ILE A 301 10.41 7.79 -2.34
C ILE A 301 10.45 9.07 -1.52
N ALA A 302 9.28 9.64 -1.24
CA ALA A 302 9.14 10.68 -0.23
C ALA A 302 8.68 10.07 1.09
N GLU A 303 9.28 10.47 2.20
CA GLU A 303 8.85 10.10 3.56
C GLU A 303 8.33 11.34 4.30
N LEU A 304 7.23 11.16 5.02
CA LEU A 304 6.68 12.12 5.97
C LEU A 304 6.99 11.66 7.39
N TRP A 305 7.67 12.52 8.15
CA TRP A 305 8.03 12.27 9.53
C TRP A 305 7.29 13.22 10.47
N GLY A 306 6.88 12.68 11.60
CA GLY A 306 6.11 13.40 12.60
C GLY A 306 6.33 12.86 14.00
N LYS A 307 5.66 13.47 14.98
CA LYS A 307 5.62 12.97 16.35
C LYS A 307 4.24 12.48 16.72
N ILE A 308 4.22 11.38 17.48
CA ILE A 308 3.04 10.83 18.14
C ILE A 308 3.41 10.68 19.61
N ASN A 309 2.66 11.35 20.49
CA ASN A 309 2.95 11.40 21.93
C ASN A 309 4.41 11.80 22.25
N GLY A 310 4.97 12.74 21.47
CA GLY A 310 6.33 13.27 21.64
C GLY A 310 7.45 12.42 21.03
N GLN A 311 7.18 11.17 20.62
CA GLN A 311 8.16 10.31 19.96
C GLN A 311 8.07 10.45 18.44
N ARG A 312 9.23 10.50 17.78
CA ARG A 312 9.36 10.69 16.33
C ARG A 312 9.17 9.38 15.58
N TYR A 313 8.33 9.39 14.55
CA TYR A 313 8.03 8.25 13.67
C TYR A 313 7.97 8.69 12.21
N MET A 314 8.24 7.75 11.28
CA MET A 314 7.77 7.88 9.91
C MET A 314 6.26 7.66 9.91
N ILE A 315 5.49 8.67 9.54
CA ILE A 315 4.02 8.65 9.58
C ILE A 315 3.38 8.51 8.19
N GLY A 316 4.18 8.59 7.14
CA GLY A 316 3.79 8.21 5.79
C GLY A 316 4.95 8.15 4.83
N PHE A 317 4.76 7.52 3.68
CA PHE A 317 5.72 7.45 2.58
C PHE A 317 5.03 7.11 1.26
N THR A 318 5.65 7.43 0.15
CA THR A 318 5.12 7.11 -1.19
C THR A 318 5.67 5.80 -1.73
N SER A 319 5.00 5.19 -2.71
CA SER A 319 5.67 4.26 -3.64
C SER A 319 6.78 4.98 -4.44
N PRO A 320 7.72 4.23 -5.05
CA PRO A 320 8.89 4.79 -5.72
C PRO A 320 8.55 5.43 -7.08
N MET A 321 9.26 6.49 -7.39
CA MET A 321 9.54 6.95 -8.75
C MET A 321 10.90 6.40 -9.20
N TYR A 322 11.04 6.05 -10.48
CA TYR A 322 12.24 5.40 -10.99
C TYR A 322 13.00 6.28 -11.98
N PHE A 323 14.32 6.20 -11.93
CA PHE A 323 15.25 6.83 -12.86
C PHE A 323 16.15 5.74 -13.48
N THR A 324 16.42 5.85 -14.78
CA THR A 324 17.18 4.87 -15.57
C THR A 324 18.37 5.53 -16.26
N VAL A 325 19.36 4.74 -16.66
CA VAL A 325 20.53 5.24 -17.39
C VAL A 325 20.07 5.87 -18.71
N LYS A 326 20.65 7.03 -19.05
CA LYS A 326 20.37 7.69 -20.32
C LYS A 326 20.82 6.81 -21.49
N LYS A 327 19.93 6.55 -22.45
CA LYS A 327 20.24 5.74 -23.63
C LYS A 327 21.17 6.44 -24.61
#